data_AF-A0A1Y2VMI3-F1
#
_entry.id   AF-A0A1Y2VMI3-F1
#
_cell.length_a   1.000
_cell.length_b   1.000
_cell.length_c   1.000
_cell.angle_alpha   90.00
_cell.angle_beta   90.00
_cell.angle_gamma   90.00
#
_symmetry.space_group_name_H-M   'P 1'
#
loop_
_entity.id
_entity.type
_entity.pdbx_description
1 polymer ?
#
loop_
_entity_poly.entity_id
_entity_poly.type
_entity_poly.pdbx_seq_one_letter_code
_entity_poly.pdbx_strand_id
1 'polypeptide(L)'
;MYLDAMRTLTLGFAINIITTAFPVAASALIPEPSLATLKPLLGGLGNTPPPEIIWTPNPSPECASINMGELQCCQGSLAGDLPLIQFLAAVFGYKLDPNDVNGVLCSNNLENCPGIKACCQVTALDYASEKGVNASRES
;
A
#
# COMPACT_ATOMS: atom_id res chain seq x y z
N MET A 1 -45.31 35.65 -12.07
CA MET A 1 -43.86 35.51 -12.28
C MET A 1 -43.48 34.08 -11.92
N TYR A 2 -42.90 33.34 -12.88
CA TYR A 2 -42.09 32.09 -12.78
C TYR A 2 -42.49 31.05 -11.70
N LEU A 3 -43.15 29.94 -12.02
CA LEU A 3 -42.65 28.69 -12.67
C LEU A 3 -41.51 27.97 -11.93
N ASP A 4 -41.78 26.69 -11.63
CA ASP A 4 -40.88 25.57 -11.36
C ASP A 4 -40.25 25.36 -9.97
N ALA A 5 -40.89 24.47 -9.21
CA ALA A 5 -40.18 23.56 -8.31
C ALA A 5 -40.67 22.13 -8.56
N MET A 6 -40.03 21.46 -9.52
CA MET A 6 -40.10 19.99 -9.66
C MET A 6 -39.46 19.35 -8.42
N ARG A 7 -40.29 18.86 -7.50
CA ARG A 7 -39.89 17.87 -6.50
C ARG A 7 -40.36 16.49 -6.99
N THR A 8 -39.45 15.78 -7.65
CA THR A 8 -39.63 14.35 -7.95
C THR A 8 -38.61 13.58 -7.13
N LEU A 9 -39.08 12.87 -6.10
CA LEU A 9 -38.39 11.67 -5.63
C LEU A 9 -39.45 10.72 -5.03
N THR A 10 -40.04 9.91 -5.90
CA THR A 10 -40.94 8.80 -5.55
C THR A 10 -40.13 7.54 -5.23
N LEU A 11 -40.27 7.09 -3.97
CA LEU A 11 -40.69 5.75 -3.51
C LEU A 11 -39.93 4.47 -3.93
N GLY A 12 -39.68 3.64 -2.89
CA GLY A 12 -39.54 2.19 -2.95
C GLY A 12 -38.10 1.74 -2.75
N PHE A 13 -37.74 0.92 -1.76
CA PHE A 13 -38.37 -0.34 -1.36
C PHE A 13 -38.20 -0.60 0.14
N ALA A 14 -39.29 -1.05 0.78
CA ALA A 14 -39.25 -1.73 2.06
C ALA A 14 -38.86 -3.20 1.84
N ILE A 15 -37.77 -3.65 2.44
CA ILE A 15 -37.44 -5.08 2.49
C ILE A 15 -37.94 -5.61 3.84
N ASN A 16 -39.05 -6.35 3.79
CA ASN A 16 -39.49 -7.22 4.88
C ASN A 16 -38.47 -8.36 5.02
N ILE A 17 -37.78 -8.45 6.16
CA ILE A 17 -37.03 -9.65 6.51
C ILE A 17 -37.83 -10.41 7.56
N ILE A 18 -38.55 -11.44 7.12
CA ILE A 18 -38.93 -12.56 7.96
C ILE A 18 -38.00 -13.70 7.55
N THR A 19 -37.11 -14.15 8.43
CA THR A 19 -36.67 -15.55 8.40
C THR A 19 -36.10 -15.98 9.75
N THR A 20 -36.33 -17.25 10.03
CA THR A 20 -36.32 -17.97 11.31
C THR A 20 -34.93 -18.16 11.91
N ALA A 21 -34.89 -18.26 13.24
CA ALA A 21 -33.72 -18.66 14.01
C ALA A 21 -33.14 -20.01 13.53
N PHE A 22 -31.85 -20.02 13.23
CA PHE A 22 -31.09 -21.24 12.97
C PHE A 22 -30.32 -21.68 14.24
N PRO A 23 -30.24 -22.99 14.52
CA PRO A 23 -29.63 -23.51 15.74
C PRO A 23 -28.10 -23.41 15.71
N VAL A 24 -27.53 -23.19 16.89
CA VAL A 24 -26.09 -23.27 17.18
C VAL A 24 -25.63 -24.72 16.99
N ALA A 25 -24.83 -24.98 15.97
CA ALA A 25 -24.06 -26.21 15.83
C ALA A 25 -22.60 -25.92 16.17
N ALA A 26 -22.08 -26.61 17.19
CA ALA A 26 -20.72 -26.51 17.66
C ALA A 26 -19.72 -26.87 16.54
N SER A 27 -18.91 -25.89 16.12
CA SER A 27 -17.77 -26.13 15.23
C SER A 27 -16.65 -26.77 16.02
N ALA A 28 -16.37 -28.04 15.70
CA ALA A 28 -15.15 -28.71 16.08
C ALA A 28 -13.93 -27.91 15.58
N LEU A 29 -12.91 -27.80 16.43
CA LEU A 29 -11.62 -27.17 16.16
C LEU A 29 -10.91 -27.89 15.00
N ILE A 30 -11.01 -27.34 13.79
CA ILE A 30 -10.13 -27.68 12.68
C ILE A 30 -9.03 -26.60 12.67
N PRO A 31 -7.74 -26.94 12.81
CA PRO A 31 -6.69 -25.95 12.64
C PRO A 31 -6.73 -25.47 11.17
N GLU A 32 -7.09 -24.20 10.98
CA GLU A 32 -7.04 -23.57 9.67
C GLU A 32 -5.60 -23.62 9.15
N PRO A 33 -5.34 -24.20 7.96
CA PRO A 33 -4.08 -23.92 7.28
C PRO A 33 -4.09 -22.42 6.95
N SER A 34 -3.24 -21.67 7.66
CA SER A 34 -3.14 -20.22 7.52
C SER A 34 -2.91 -19.84 6.06
N LEU A 35 -3.93 -19.22 5.45
CA LEU A 35 -3.89 -18.63 4.12
C LEU A 35 -2.81 -17.53 3.97
N ALA A 36 -2.21 -17.10 5.09
CA ALA A 36 -1.12 -16.14 5.16
C ALA A 36 0.16 -16.62 4.43
N THR A 37 0.38 -17.93 4.30
CA THR A 37 1.58 -18.49 3.68
C THR A 37 1.51 -18.54 2.15
N LEU A 38 0.33 -18.35 1.54
CA LEU A 38 0.12 -18.46 0.09
C LEU A 38 -0.02 -17.12 -0.64
N LYS A 39 -0.02 -15.99 0.08
CA LYS A 39 -0.13 -14.66 -0.52
C LYS A 39 1.01 -14.26 -1.47
N PRO A 40 2.28 -14.71 -1.29
CA PRO A 40 3.31 -14.43 -2.29
C PRO A 40 3.15 -15.25 -3.58
N LEU A 41 2.35 -16.33 -3.58
CA LEU A 41 2.26 -17.27 -4.70
C LEU A 41 1.06 -17.02 -5.63
N LEU A 42 0.00 -16.36 -5.14
CA LEU A 42 -1.20 -16.07 -5.94
C LEU A 42 -1.29 -14.62 -6.46
N GLY A 43 -0.40 -13.72 -6.03
CA GLY A 43 -0.43 -12.29 -6.40
C GLY A 43 0.36 -11.89 -7.65
N GLY A 44 1.06 -12.81 -8.33
CA GLY A 44 2.08 -12.39 -9.31
C GLY A 44 2.53 -13.47 -10.28
N LEU A 45 1.65 -13.90 -11.20
CA LEU A 45 2.06 -14.67 -12.39
C LEU A 45 2.80 -13.79 -13.44
N GLY A 46 3.57 -12.80 -13.00
CA GLY A 46 4.26 -11.84 -13.87
C GLY A 46 5.02 -10.71 -13.18
N ASN A 47 4.87 -10.56 -11.86
CA ASN A 47 5.53 -9.52 -11.07
C ASN A 47 6.73 -10.14 -10.36
N THR A 48 7.93 -9.89 -10.87
CA THR A 48 9.16 -10.25 -10.17
C THR A 48 9.40 -9.23 -9.06
N PRO A 49 9.69 -9.65 -7.82
CA PRO A 49 10.02 -8.72 -6.76
C PRO A 49 11.20 -7.83 -7.17
N PRO A 50 11.29 -6.60 -6.64
CA PRO A 50 12.45 -5.74 -6.89
C PRO A 50 13.75 -6.45 -6.50
N PRO A 51 14.86 -6.25 -7.21
CA PRO A 51 16.12 -6.89 -6.87
C PRO A 51 16.58 -6.42 -5.47
N GLU A 52 17.11 -7.35 -4.67
CA GLU A 52 17.48 -7.07 -3.26
C GLU A 52 18.51 -5.94 -3.11
N ILE A 53 19.32 -5.68 -4.13
CA ILE A 53 20.33 -4.61 -4.11
C ILE A 53 19.76 -3.19 -3.94
N ILE A 54 18.48 -2.99 -4.27
CA ILE A 54 17.80 -1.69 -4.12
C ILE A 54 16.86 -1.65 -2.91
N TRP A 55 16.78 -2.73 -2.14
CA TRP A 55 15.97 -2.77 -0.93
C TRP A 55 16.55 -1.84 0.12
N THR A 56 15.69 -1.41 1.05
CA THR A 56 16.17 -0.63 2.18
C THR A 56 17.20 -1.42 3.01
N PRO A 57 18.31 -0.79 3.42
CA PRO A 57 19.21 -1.35 4.40
C PRO A 57 18.72 -1.14 5.85
N ASN A 58 17.68 -0.33 6.08
CA ASN A 58 17.22 0.12 7.39
C ASN A 58 15.73 -0.22 7.61
N PRO A 59 15.36 -1.51 7.69
CA PRO A 59 13.98 -1.89 7.97
C PRO A 59 13.53 -1.35 9.34
N SER A 60 12.28 -0.87 9.39
CA SER A 60 11.70 -0.27 10.61
C SER A 60 10.75 -1.25 11.32
N PRO A 61 10.68 -1.22 12.66
CA PRO A 61 9.75 -2.08 13.41
C PRO A 61 8.29 -1.92 12.99
N GLU A 62 7.87 -0.70 12.65
CA GLU A 62 6.52 -0.35 12.22
C GLU A 62 6.13 -1.05 10.90
N CYS A 63 7.11 -1.30 10.04
CA CYS A 63 6.90 -1.89 8.72
C CYS A 63 7.21 -3.39 8.65
N ALA A 64 7.68 -3.99 9.73
CA ALA A 64 8.08 -5.41 9.79
C ALA A 64 6.95 -6.37 9.39
N SER A 65 5.71 -6.06 9.79
CA SER A 65 4.53 -6.87 9.46
C SER A 65 3.89 -6.55 8.10
N ILE A 66 4.34 -5.47 7.44
CA ILE A 66 3.75 -4.97 6.19
C ILE A 66 4.56 -5.49 5.00
N ASN A 67 5.84 -5.14 4.93
CA ASN A 67 6.71 -5.49 3.80
C ASN A 67 8.20 -5.56 4.17
N MET A 68 8.53 -5.56 5.46
CA MET A 68 9.90 -5.48 5.96
C MET A 68 10.66 -4.24 5.45
N GLY A 69 9.93 -3.16 5.14
CA GLY A 69 10.49 -1.91 4.63
C GLY A 69 10.91 -0.91 5.71
N GLU A 70 11.33 0.26 5.26
CA GLU A 70 11.71 1.42 6.07
C GLU A 70 10.53 2.38 6.13
N LEU A 71 10.20 2.84 7.33
CA LEU A 71 9.19 3.86 7.52
C LEU A 71 9.76 5.20 7.08
N GLN A 72 9.18 5.79 6.03
CA GLN A 72 9.57 7.09 5.52
C GLN A 72 8.40 8.05 5.44
N CYS A 73 8.70 9.35 5.51
CA CYS A 73 7.76 10.41 5.20
C CYS A 73 7.93 10.83 3.74
N CYS A 74 6.89 10.65 2.94
CA CYS A 74 6.85 11.02 1.53
C CYS A 74 5.87 12.18 1.30
N GLN A 75 6.17 13.06 0.33
CA GLN A 75 5.24 14.14 -0.02
C GLN A 75 3.94 13.61 -0.63
N GLY A 76 3.99 12.43 -1.26
CA GLY A 76 2.83 11.74 -1.79
C GLY A 76 3.15 10.32 -2.22
N SER A 77 2.20 9.70 -2.90
CA SER A 77 2.35 8.39 -3.53
C SER A 77 1.80 8.36 -4.95
N LEU A 78 2.35 7.47 -5.75
CA LEU A 78 1.98 7.23 -7.14
C LEU A 78 1.74 5.73 -7.37
N ALA A 79 0.78 5.41 -8.24
CA ALA A 79 0.49 4.04 -8.64
C ALA A 79 1.59 3.49 -9.57
N GLY A 80 1.83 2.18 -9.49
CA GLY A 80 2.90 1.48 -10.19
C GLY A 80 2.71 1.40 -11.71
N ASP A 81 1.48 1.53 -12.21
CA ASP A 81 1.16 1.48 -13.64
C ASP A 81 1.35 2.80 -14.39
N LEU A 82 1.66 3.89 -13.68
CA LEU A 82 1.97 5.16 -14.31
C LEU A 82 3.21 5.01 -15.21
N PRO A 83 3.19 5.49 -16.47
CA PRO A 83 4.29 5.27 -17.41
C PRO A 83 5.67 5.72 -16.91
N LEU A 84 5.72 6.83 -16.16
CA LEU A 84 6.95 7.31 -15.54
C LEU A 84 7.51 6.31 -14.51
N ILE A 85 6.64 5.72 -13.70
CA ILE A 85 7.00 4.79 -12.64
C ILE A 85 7.45 3.45 -13.23
N GLN A 86 6.76 2.96 -14.27
CA GLN A 86 7.19 1.77 -15.02
C GLN A 86 8.53 1.97 -15.72
N PHE A 87 8.78 3.16 -16.29
CA PHE A 87 10.08 3.49 -16.89
C PHE A 87 11.20 3.42 -15.86
N LEU A 88 10.99 4.02 -14.68
CA LEU A 88 11.98 3.98 -13.59
C LEU A 88 12.23 2.55 -13.11
N ALA A 89 11.18 1.74 -12.88
CA ALA A 89 11.34 0.34 -12.50
C ALA A 89 12.11 -0.48 -13.55
N ALA A 90 11.86 -0.22 -14.84
CA ALA A 90 12.56 -0.89 -15.94
C ALA A 90 14.06 -0.60 -15.97
N VAL A 91 14.51 0.59 -15.53
CA VAL A 91 15.95 0.91 -15.39
C VAL A 91 16.63 -0.05 -14.41
N PHE A 92 15.90 -0.52 -13.39
CA PHE A 92 16.39 -1.46 -12.38
C PHE A 92 15.98 -2.92 -12.66
N GLY A 93 15.43 -3.20 -13.84
CA GLY A 93 15.18 -4.57 -14.31
C GLY A 93 13.99 -5.28 -13.65
N TYR A 94 13.02 -4.55 -13.11
CA TYR A 94 11.79 -5.14 -12.58
C TYR A 94 10.55 -4.43 -13.11
N LYS A 95 9.39 -5.06 -12.92
CA LYS A 95 8.08 -4.56 -13.36
C LYS A 95 7.20 -4.31 -12.16
N LEU A 96 6.46 -3.21 -12.20
CA LEU A 96 5.48 -2.87 -11.20
C LEU A 96 4.07 -3.27 -11.64
N ASP A 97 3.27 -3.65 -10.67
CA ASP A 97 1.83 -3.86 -10.78
C ASP A 97 1.06 -2.54 -10.59
N PRO A 98 -0.14 -2.39 -11.16
CA PRO A 98 -1.00 -1.24 -10.84
C PRO A 98 -1.27 -1.05 -9.34
N ASN A 99 -1.23 -2.12 -8.55
CA ASN A 99 -1.43 -2.06 -7.10
C ASN A 99 -0.18 -1.66 -6.31
N ASP A 100 0.98 -1.56 -6.96
CA ASP A 100 2.20 -1.13 -6.28
C ASP A 100 2.15 0.36 -5.98
N VAL A 101 2.46 0.72 -4.73
CA VAL A 101 2.43 2.10 -4.25
C VAL A 101 3.86 2.62 -4.13
N ASN A 102 4.15 3.73 -4.81
CA ASN A 102 5.49 4.29 -4.91
C ASN A 102 5.50 5.66 -4.22
N GLY A 103 6.30 5.79 -3.15
CA GLY A 103 6.49 7.06 -2.47
C GLY A 103 7.29 8.04 -3.34
N VAL A 104 6.93 9.33 -3.29
CA VAL A 104 7.67 10.39 -3.98
C VAL A 104 8.23 11.41 -3.00
N LEU A 105 9.47 11.83 -3.24
CA LEU A 105 10.20 12.80 -2.43
C LEU A 105 10.14 12.42 -0.95
N CYS A 106 10.67 11.23 -0.66
CA CYS A 106 10.66 10.66 0.67
C CYS A 106 11.82 11.19 1.50
N SER A 107 11.69 11.05 2.82
CA SER A 107 12.71 11.45 3.79
C SER A 107 12.48 10.72 5.11
N ASN A 108 13.52 10.70 5.94
CA ASN A 108 13.44 10.11 7.28
C ASN A 108 12.92 11.10 8.34
N ASN A 109 12.33 12.24 7.94
CA ASN A 109 11.72 13.19 8.87
C ASN A 109 10.28 12.76 9.24
N LEU A 110 10.20 11.85 10.20
CA LEU A 110 8.93 11.25 10.63
C LEU A 110 8.13 12.12 11.61
N GLU A 111 8.78 12.99 12.36
CA GLU A 111 8.14 13.84 13.38
C GLU A 111 7.29 14.95 12.73
N ASN A 112 7.86 15.60 11.71
CA ASN A 112 7.20 16.70 10.99
C ASN A 112 6.90 16.30 9.55
N CYS A 113 6.14 15.23 9.38
CA CYS A 113 5.82 14.72 8.04
C CYS A 113 4.68 15.54 7.40
N PRO A 114 4.93 16.39 6.38
CA PRO A 114 3.88 17.19 5.76
C PRO A 114 2.99 16.38 4.80
N GLY A 115 3.39 15.15 4.47
CA GLY A 115 2.68 14.26 3.55
C GLY A 115 2.24 12.97 4.24
N ILE A 116 2.60 11.83 3.64
CA ILE A 116 2.21 10.51 4.12
C ILE A 116 3.39 9.76 4.74
N LYS A 117 3.12 8.98 5.78
CA LYS A 117 4.06 7.96 6.25
C LYS A 117 3.82 6.67 5.49
N ALA A 118 4.86 6.13 4.88
CA ALA A 118 4.78 4.92 4.06
C ALA A 118 5.89 3.95 4.44
N CYS A 119 5.60 2.65 4.31
CA CYS A 119 6.57 1.58 4.47
C CYS A 119 7.21 1.28 3.11
N CYS A 120 8.43 1.77 2.90
CA CYS A 120 9.16 1.64 1.64
C CYS A 120 10.08 0.41 1.69
N GLN A 121 9.76 -0.63 0.92
CA GLN A 121 10.64 -1.80 0.78
C GLN A 121 11.91 -1.47 -0.02
N VAL A 122 11.79 -0.54 -0.98
CA VAL A 122 12.87 -0.04 -1.84
C VAL A 122 13.09 1.43 -1.53
N THR A 123 14.30 1.80 -1.11
CA THR A 123 14.66 3.20 -0.79
C THR A 123 15.86 3.71 -1.60
N ALA A 124 16.55 2.84 -2.35
CA ALA A 124 17.69 3.25 -3.18
C ALA A 124 17.30 4.17 -4.36
N LEU A 125 16.01 4.31 -4.64
CA LEU A 125 15.46 5.19 -5.68
C LEU A 125 15.07 6.58 -5.15
N ASP A 126 15.15 6.77 -3.84
CA ASP A 126 14.94 8.06 -3.23
C ASP A 126 16.18 8.93 -3.44
N TYR A 127 16.02 10.05 -4.14
CA TYR A 127 17.08 11.03 -4.35
C TYR A 127 17.59 11.63 -3.02
N ALA A 128 16.85 11.44 -1.92
CA ALA A 128 17.26 11.82 -0.57
C ALA A 128 18.00 10.72 0.22
N SER A 129 18.15 9.51 -0.34
CA SER A 129 18.90 8.40 0.27
C SER A 129 20.43 8.56 0.10
N GLU A 130 20.96 9.78 0.23
CA GLU A 130 22.39 10.01 0.50
C GLU A 130 22.75 9.83 1.99
N LYS A 131 21.81 9.40 2.84
CA LYS A 131 22.08 9.11 4.26
C LYS A 131 22.58 7.68 4.48
N GLY A 132 23.55 7.28 3.66
CA GLY A 132 24.55 6.26 3.99
C GLY A 132 25.99 6.81 3.98
N VAL A 133 26.20 8.05 3.54
CA VAL A 133 27.51 8.71 3.51
C VAL A 133 27.32 10.16 3.99
N ASN A 134 27.75 10.46 5.22
CA ASN A 134 27.80 11.81 5.84
C ASN A 134 26.50 12.38 6.46
N ALA A 135 26.05 11.80 7.58
CA ALA A 135 25.40 12.58 8.64
C ALA A 135 26.38 13.12 9.70
N SER A 136 27.67 13.26 9.33
CA SER A 136 28.63 14.15 9.98
C SER A 136 28.87 15.35 9.07
N ARG A 137 27.96 16.32 9.07
CA ARG A 137 28.31 17.69 8.67
C ARG A 137 27.39 18.66 9.39
N GLU A 138 27.94 19.19 10.46
CA GLU A 138 27.53 20.41 11.12
C GLU A 138 27.64 21.58 10.13
N SER A 139 26.64 22.46 10.13
CA SER A 139 26.77 23.89 9.85
C SER A 139 25.61 24.60 10.54
#